data_AF-A0A2V5T121-F1
#
_entry.id   AF-A0A2V5T121-F1
#
_cell.length_a   1.000
_cell.length_b   1.000
_cell.length_c   1.000
_cell.angle_alpha   90.00
_cell.angle_beta   90.00
_cell.angle_gamma   90.00
#
_symmetry.space_group_name_H-M   'P 1'
#
loop_
_entity.id
_entity.type
_entity.pdbx_description
1 polymer ?
#
loop_
_entity_poly.entity_id
_entity_poly.type
_entity_poly.pdbx_seq_one_letter_code
_entity_poly.pdbx_strand_id
1 'polypeptide(L)'
;MKKMFVLWMLTAFAMICSCQRQDSTAEQQLAQRKTELDARETALDEREKAVAEREKAVAEREKAMANSRTIPADAAQANSERDRRIQQLPADARALVPDSAQINAARAEKERLKQERLSQTQGGLEELQSNRQRKLEAIQKWQMSGGAASSAAEITSPTPSPAGEANSVVPSPTPE
;
A
#
# COMPACT_ATOMS: atom_id res chain seq x y z
N MET A 1 -15.07 -0.45 73.67
CA MET A 1 -13.84 -0.87 72.96
C MET A 1 -14.08 -1.89 71.83
N LYS A 2 -14.95 -2.89 71.98
CA LYS A 2 -15.20 -3.93 70.96
C LYS A 2 -15.61 -3.41 69.56
N LYS A 3 -16.39 -2.32 69.49
CA LYS A 3 -16.82 -1.72 68.21
C LYS A 3 -15.67 -1.14 67.38
N MET A 4 -14.64 -0.59 68.04
CA MET A 4 -13.46 -0.05 67.36
C MET A 4 -12.59 -1.16 66.78
N PHE A 5 -12.47 -2.29 67.49
CA PHE A 5 -11.74 -3.46 67.00
C PHE A 5 -12.37 -4.06 65.74
N VAL A 6 -13.70 -4.18 65.71
CA VAL A 6 -14.43 -4.65 64.52
C VAL A 6 -14.25 -3.71 63.34
N LEU A 7 -14.31 -2.39 63.57
CA LEU A 7 -14.08 -1.40 62.52
C LEU A 7 -12.66 -1.52 61.93
N TRP A 8 -11.64 -1.67 62.79
CA TRP A 8 -10.25 -1.81 62.37
C TRP A 8 -10.01 -3.11 61.56
N MET A 9 -10.61 -4.22 62.00
CA MET A 9 -10.57 -5.49 61.28
C MET A 9 -11.22 -5.39 59.90
N LEU A 10 -12.37 -4.72 59.78
CA LEU A 10 -13.04 -4.50 58.49
C LEU A 10 -12.22 -3.63 57.54
N THR A 11 -11.57 -2.58 58.04
CA THR A 11 -10.70 -1.74 57.20
C THR A 11 -9.46 -2.48 56.70
N ALA A 12 -8.85 -3.33 57.53
CA ALA A 12 -7.71 -4.15 57.12
C ALA A 12 -8.12 -5.19 56.06
N PHE A 13 -9.27 -5.83 56.25
CA PHE A 13 -9.82 -6.80 55.29
C PHE A 13 -10.11 -6.15 53.93
N ALA A 14 -10.75 -4.98 53.92
CA ALA A 14 -11.03 -4.25 52.68
C ALA A 14 -9.75 -3.86 51.91
N MET A 15 -8.69 -3.49 52.62
CA MET A 15 -7.40 -3.17 52.00
C MET A 15 -6.76 -4.42 51.37
N ILE A 16 -6.73 -5.55 52.08
CA ILE A 16 -6.19 -6.82 51.57
C ILE A 16 -6.98 -7.30 50.33
N CYS A 17 -8.31 -7.23 50.37
CA CYS A 17 -9.16 -7.59 49.23
C CYS A 17 -8.94 -6.68 48.01
N SER A 18 -8.64 -5.41 48.22
CA SER A 18 -8.37 -4.46 47.13
C SER A 18 -7.04 -4.76 46.43
N CYS A 19 -6.00 -5.11 47.19
CA CYS A 19 -4.71 -5.52 46.62
C CYS A 19 -4.84 -6.78 45.77
N GLN A 20 -5.49 -7.83 46.29
CA GLN A 20 -5.69 -9.10 45.55
C GLN A 20 -6.44 -8.91 44.23
N ARG A 21 -7.42 -8.00 44.19
CA ARG A 21 -8.20 -7.73 42.98
C ARG A 21 -7.40 -6.98 41.92
N GLN A 22 -6.52 -6.07 42.32
CA GLN A 22 -5.62 -5.36 41.40
C GLN A 22 -4.57 -6.31 40.81
N ASP A 23 -3.98 -7.15 41.65
CA ASP A 23 -2.97 -8.13 41.22
C ASP A 23 -3.55 -9.10 40.18
N SER A 24 -4.75 -9.66 40.44
CA SER A 24 -5.40 -10.57 39.49
C SER A 24 -5.71 -9.92 38.13
N THR A 25 -6.09 -8.64 38.13
CA THR A 25 -6.36 -7.91 36.87
C THR A 25 -5.07 -7.62 36.11
N ALA A 26 -4.00 -7.23 36.82
CA ALA A 26 -2.69 -6.98 36.23
C ALA A 26 -2.08 -8.26 35.64
N GLU A 27 -2.21 -9.39 36.34
CA GLU A 27 -1.76 -10.71 35.86
C GLU A 27 -2.51 -11.12 34.59
N GLN A 28 -3.82 -10.92 34.53
CA GLN A 28 -4.60 -11.23 33.33
C GLN A 28 -4.17 -10.37 32.13
N GLN A 29 -3.92 -9.07 32.34
CA GLN A 29 -3.42 -8.19 31.27
C GLN A 29 -2.01 -8.59 30.81
N LEU A 30 -1.15 -9.03 31.72
CA LEU A 30 0.18 -9.53 31.37
C LEU A 30 0.11 -10.83 30.58
N ALA A 31 -0.75 -11.77 30.99
CA ALA A 31 -0.98 -13.01 30.25
C ALA A 31 -1.47 -12.71 28.82
N GLN A 32 -2.43 -11.79 28.67
CA GLN A 32 -2.92 -11.36 27.36
C GLN A 32 -1.82 -10.74 26.51
N ARG A 33 -1.05 -9.78 27.04
CA ARG A 33 0.06 -9.16 26.31
C ARG A 33 1.14 -10.17 25.92
N LYS A 34 1.40 -11.16 26.77
CA LYS A 34 2.36 -12.23 26.47
C LYS A 34 1.89 -13.07 25.27
N THR A 35 0.61 -13.45 25.24
CA THR A 35 0.05 -14.18 24.09
C THR A 35 0.04 -13.34 22.81
N GLU A 36 -0.22 -12.03 22.93
CA GLU A 36 -0.17 -11.14 21.77
C GLU A 36 1.26 -10.97 21.24
N LEU A 37 2.25 -10.86 22.11
CA LEU A 37 3.66 -10.76 21.73
C LEU A 37 4.14 -12.04 21.05
N ASP A 38 3.78 -13.21 21.58
CA ASP A 38 4.11 -14.52 21.00
C ASP A 38 3.51 -14.67 19.58
N ALA A 39 2.26 -14.24 19.39
CA ALA A 39 1.63 -14.20 18.07
C ALA A 39 2.32 -13.22 17.11
N ARG A 40 2.84 -12.09 17.60
CA ARG A 40 3.61 -11.14 16.78
C ARG A 40 5.00 -11.67 16.43
N GLU A 41 5.65 -12.36 17.35
CA GLU A 41 6.96 -12.98 17.15
C GLU A 41 6.88 -14.05 16.06
N THR A 42 5.91 -14.96 16.15
CA THR A 42 5.66 -15.97 15.11
C THR A 42 5.35 -15.35 13.75
N ALA A 43 4.55 -14.27 13.70
CA ALA A 43 4.27 -13.55 12.46
C ALA A 43 5.51 -12.83 11.88
N LEU A 44 6.47 -12.42 12.71
CA LEU A 44 7.73 -11.84 12.26
C LEU A 44 8.67 -12.91 11.72
N ASP A 45 8.76 -14.07 12.38
CA ASP A 45 9.55 -15.22 11.90
C ASP A 45 9.11 -15.69 10.51
N GLU A 46 7.80 -15.72 10.27
CA GLU A 46 7.26 -16.05 8.93
C GLU A 46 7.64 -15.01 7.88
N ARG A 47 7.61 -13.72 8.24
CA ARG A 47 8.02 -12.64 7.33
C ARG A 47 9.51 -12.70 7.03
N GLU A 48 10.33 -12.99 8.02
CA GLU A 48 11.78 -13.13 7.85
C GLU A 48 12.09 -14.28 6.89
N LYS A 49 11.45 -15.44 7.06
CA LYS A 49 11.57 -16.57 6.12
C LYS A 49 11.16 -16.18 4.70
N ALA A 50 10.04 -15.48 4.54
CA ALA A 50 9.58 -15.02 3.24
C ALA A 50 10.55 -14.02 2.58
N VAL A 51 11.20 -13.15 3.37
CA VAL A 51 12.23 -12.23 2.87
C VAL A 51 13.48 -13.00 2.45
N ALA A 52 13.96 -13.93 3.27
CA ALA A 52 15.12 -14.76 2.94
C ALA A 52 14.92 -15.56 1.64
N GLU A 53 13.72 -16.10 1.41
CA GLU A 53 13.38 -16.80 0.16
C GLU A 53 13.40 -15.84 -1.04
N ARG A 54 12.82 -14.63 -0.89
CA ARG A 54 12.86 -13.60 -1.95
C ARG A 54 14.28 -13.18 -2.28
N GLU A 55 15.13 -12.98 -1.28
CA GLU A 55 16.54 -12.64 -1.48
C GLU A 55 17.27 -13.72 -2.25
N LYS A 56 17.05 -15.00 -1.90
CA LYS A 56 17.61 -16.12 -2.65
C LYS A 56 17.14 -16.14 -4.11
N ALA A 57 15.84 -15.93 -4.36
CA ALA A 57 15.30 -15.87 -5.70
C ALA A 57 15.87 -14.71 -6.52
N VAL A 58 16.09 -13.55 -5.89
CA VAL A 58 16.75 -12.40 -6.53
C VAL A 58 18.21 -12.71 -6.85
N ALA A 59 18.95 -13.32 -5.92
CA ALA A 59 20.34 -13.71 -6.14
C ALA A 59 20.48 -14.76 -7.27
N GLU A 60 19.57 -15.73 -7.37
CA GLU A 60 19.53 -16.68 -8.48
C GLU A 60 19.22 -15.99 -9.82
N ARG A 61 18.25 -15.07 -9.82
CA ARG A 61 17.91 -14.26 -11.00
C ARG A 61 19.09 -13.41 -11.45
N GLU A 62 19.82 -12.81 -10.52
CA GLU A 62 21.01 -12.01 -10.81
C GLU A 62 22.12 -12.88 -11.41
N LYS A 63 22.38 -14.07 -10.84
CA LYS A 63 23.33 -15.04 -11.42
C LYS A 63 22.93 -15.46 -12.83
N ALA A 64 21.65 -15.72 -13.07
CA ALA A 64 21.14 -16.05 -14.39
C ALA A 64 21.35 -14.88 -15.38
N MET A 65 21.09 -13.64 -14.95
CA MET A 65 21.36 -12.46 -15.77
C MET A 65 22.85 -12.28 -16.06
N ALA A 66 23.71 -12.42 -15.06
CA ALA A 66 25.16 -12.34 -15.22
C ALA A 66 25.68 -13.39 -16.21
N ASN A 67 25.21 -14.64 -16.11
CA ASN A 67 25.57 -15.70 -17.06
C ASN A 67 25.06 -15.39 -18.48
N SER A 68 23.82 -14.90 -18.62
CA SER A 68 23.28 -14.49 -19.93
C SER A 68 24.01 -13.29 -20.54
N ARG A 69 24.57 -12.39 -19.71
CA ARG A 69 25.35 -11.23 -20.13
C ARG A 69 26.80 -11.57 -20.46
N THR A 70 27.24 -12.79 -20.15
CA THR A 70 28.57 -13.33 -20.53
C THR A 70 28.61 -13.81 -21.98
N ILE A 71 27.57 -13.54 -22.77
CA ILE A 71 27.67 -13.48 -24.24
C ILE A 71 27.82 -12.00 -24.67
N PRO A 72 29.00 -11.35 -24.50
CA PRO A 72 29.32 -10.16 -25.26
C PRO A 72 30.04 -10.60 -26.54
N ALA A 73 29.32 -11.28 -27.44
CA ALA A 73 29.66 -11.08 -28.84
C ALA A 73 29.02 -9.74 -29.16
N ASP A 74 29.86 -8.70 -29.12
CA ASP A 74 29.61 -7.34 -29.57
C ASP A 74 28.31 -7.24 -30.40
N ALA A 75 27.30 -6.53 -29.90
CA ALA A 75 26.00 -6.45 -30.55
C ALA A 75 26.13 -6.01 -32.02
N ALA A 76 27.19 -5.26 -32.36
CA ALA A 76 27.54 -4.94 -33.73
C ALA A 76 28.05 -6.18 -34.51
N GLN A 77 28.98 -6.96 -33.93
CA GLN A 77 29.43 -8.23 -34.49
C GLN A 77 28.29 -9.25 -34.68
N ALA A 78 27.39 -9.40 -33.70
CA ALA A 78 26.25 -10.33 -33.79
C ALA A 78 25.28 -9.94 -34.91
N ASN A 79 25.02 -8.64 -35.08
CA ASN A 79 24.24 -8.13 -36.20
C ASN A 79 24.96 -8.35 -37.55
N SER A 80 26.27 -8.09 -37.61
CA SER A 80 27.07 -8.29 -38.83
C SER A 80 27.11 -9.76 -39.28
N GLU A 81 27.15 -10.70 -38.32
CA GLU A 81 27.13 -12.14 -38.61
C GLU A 81 25.74 -12.60 -39.05
N ARG A 82 24.69 -12.07 -38.42
CA ARG A 82 23.30 -12.33 -38.83
C ARG A 82 23.05 -11.83 -40.25
N ASP A 83 23.52 -10.63 -40.60
CA ASP A 83 23.38 -10.06 -41.94
C ASP A 83 24.16 -10.88 -42.98
N ARG A 84 25.36 -11.35 -42.64
CA ARG A 84 26.11 -12.29 -43.51
C ARG A 84 25.34 -13.58 -43.76
N ARG A 85 24.72 -14.16 -42.74
CA ARG A 85 23.91 -15.39 -42.88
C ARG A 85 22.68 -15.15 -43.74
N ILE A 86 22.01 -14.00 -43.59
CA ILE A 86 20.86 -13.61 -44.43
C ILE A 86 21.29 -13.45 -45.89
N GLN A 87 22.47 -12.88 -46.14
CA GLN A 87 23.06 -12.77 -47.49
C GLN A 87 23.54 -14.10 -48.09
N GLN A 88 23.56 -15.20 -47.33
CA GLN A 88 23.85 -16.54 -47.84
C GLN A 88 22.58 -17.36 -48.09
N LEU A 89 21.40 -16.89 -47.66
CA LEU A 89 20.15 -17.60 -47.88
C LEU A 89 19.69 -17.53 -49.35
N PRO A 90 18.97 -18.55 -49.85
CA PRO A 90 18.28 -18.49 -51.15
C PRO A 90 17.29 -17.33 -51.20
N ALA A 91 17.03 -16.77 -52.39
CA ALA A 91 16.18 -15.59 -52.57
C ALA A 91 14.78 -15.77 -51.96
N ASP A 92 14.20 -16.97 -52.10
CA ASP A 92 12.87 -17.30 -51.56
C ASP A 92 12.82 -17.24 -50.03
N ALA A 93 13.92 -17.60 -49.36
CA ALA A 93 14.03 -17.53 -47.90
C ALA A 93 14.32 -16.10 -47.41
N ARG A 94 14.95 -15.25 -48.22
CA ARG A 94 15.19 -13.84 -47.88
C ARG A 94 13.91 -13.03 -47.85
N ALA A 95 12.95 -13.32 -48.74
CA ALA A 95 11.67 -12.63 -48.80
C ALA A 95 10.81 -12.83 -47.54
N LEU A 96 11.05 -13.91 -46.77
CA LEU A 96 10.37 -14.17 -45.50
C LEU A 96 11.03 -13.50 -44.29
N VAL A 97 12.23 -12.94 -44.42
CA VAL A 97 12.92 -12.26 -43.32
C VAL A 97 12.41 -10.81 -43.23
N PRO A 98 11.83 -10.39 -42.09
CA PRO A 98 11.38 -9.01 -41.94
C PRO A 98 12.54 -8.03 -42.07
N ASP A 99 12.31 -6.94 -42.80
CA ASP A 99 13.32 -5.92 -43.06
C ASP A 99 13.87 -5.34 -41.74
N SER A 100 15.19 -5.38 -41.59
CA SER A 100 15.91 -4.85 -40.44
C SER A 100 15.58 -3.38 -40.19
N ALA A 101 15.30 -2.60 -41.25
CA ALA A 101 14.89 -1.20 -41.13
C ALA A 101 13.51 -1.06 -40.44
N GLN A 102 12.55 -1.93 -40.77
CA GLN A 102 11.23 -1.94 -40.11
C GLN A 102 11.34 -2.34 -38.64
N ILE A 103 12.16 -3.35 -38.32
CA ILE A 103 12.36 -3.79 -36.94
C ILE A 103 12.96 -2.66 -36.09
N ASN A 104 13.93 -1.93 -36.64
CA ASN A 104 14.57 -0.80 -35.96
C ASN A 104 13.61 0.37 -35.79
N ALA A 105 12.81 0.69 -36.81
CA ALA A 105 11.77 1.72 -36.72
C ALA A 105 10.73 1.39 -35.64
N ALA A 106 10.24 0.15 -35.60
CA ALA A 106 9.29 -0.32 -34.58
C ALA A 106 9.88 -0.30 -33.17
N ARG A 107 11.18 -0.60 -33.03
CA ARG A 107 11.87 -0.49 -31.74
C ARG A 107 12.02 0.96 -31.29
N ALA A 108 12.36 1.87 -32.21
CA ALA A 108 12.47 3.31 -31.93
C ALA A 108 11.12 3.91 -31.50
N GLU A 109 10.03 3.57 -32.17
CA GLU A 109 8.66 3.94 -31.77
C GLU A 109 8.32 3.43 -30.37
N LYS A 110 8.64 2.16 -30.08
CA LYS A 110 8.38 1.56 -28.76
C LYS A 110 9.19 2.22 -27.64
N GLU A 111 10.44 2.62 -27.90
CA GLU A 111 11.24 3.38 -26.94
C GLU A 111 10.66 4.76 -26.70
N ARG A 112 10.26 5.46 -27.76
CA ARG A 112 9.62 6.77 -27.66
C ARG A 112 8.36 6.71 -26.79
N LEU A 113 7.51 5.70 -26.99
CA LEU A 113 6.29 5.50 -26.19
C LEU A 113 6.62 5.16 -24.72
N LYS A 114 7.65 4.36 -24.48
CA LYS A 114 8.12 4.11 -23.10
C LYS A 114 8.62 5.38 -22.42
N GLN A 115 9.40 6.19 -23.13
CA GLN A 115 9.93 7.44 -22.60
C GLN A 115 8.80 8.42 -22.28
N GLU A 116 7.79 8.52 -23.14
CA GLU A 116 6.60 9.33 -22.91
C GLU A 116 5.83 8.86 -21.66
N ARG A 117 5.63 7.55 -21.50
CA ARG A 117 5.01 6.99 -20.29
C ARG A 117 5.80 7.30 -19.02
N LEU A 118 7.12 7.25 -19.07
CA LEU A 118 7.97 7.58 -17.93
C LEU A 118 7.84 9.06 -17.58
N SER A 119 7.88 9.96 -18.57
CA SER A 119 7.67 11.39 -18.32
C SER A 119 6.28 11.72 -17.77
N GLN A 120 5.23 11.03 -18.24
CA GLN A 120 3.88 11.21 -17.74
C GLN A 120 3.75 10.71 -16.29
N THR A 121 4.37 9.57 -15.97
CA THR A 121 4.38 9.02 -14.62
C THR A 121 5.13 9.95 -13.65
N GLN A 122 6.22 10.55 -14.10
CA GLN A 122 7.03 11.47 -13.31
C GLN A 122 6.27 12.78 -13.02
N GLY A 123 5.67 13.39 -14.05
CA GLY A 123 4.86 14.59 -13.89
C GLY A 123 3.62 14.38 -13.00
N GLY A 124 2.96 13.22 -13.10
CA GLY A 124 1.83 12.90 -12.23
C GLY A 124 2.21 12.74 -10.75
N LEU A 125 3.44 12.29 -10.46
CA LEU A 125 3.94 12.12 -9.11
C LEU A 125 4.33 13.46 -8.47
N GLU A 126 4.94 14.35 -9.25
CA GLU A 126 5.22 15.74 -8.86
C GLU A 126 3.94 16.56 -8.65
N GLU A 127 2.93 16.38 -9.50
CA GLU A 127 1.63 17.03 -9.35
C GLU A 127 0.89 16.55 -8.09
N LEU A 128 0.93 15.24 -7.80
CA LEU A 128 0.39 14.67 -6.57
C LEU A 128 1.09 15.25 -5.33
N GLN A 129 2.41 15.40 -5.38
CA GLN A 129 3.19 15.99 -4.30
C GLN A 129 2.86 17.47 -4.09
N SER A 130 2.79 18.26 -5.18
CA SER A 130 2.39 19.67 -5.15
C SER A 130 0.98 19.85 -4.58
N ASN A 131 0.03 18.98 -4.97
CA ASN A 131 -1.32 18.98 -4.43
C ASN A 131 -1.32 18.68 -2.93
N ARG A 132 -0.58 17.66 -2.50
CA ARG A 132 -0.43 17.33 -1.08
C ARG A 132 0.16 18.49 -0.28
N GLN A 133 1.15 19.19 -0.81
CA GLN A 133 1.76 20.35 -0.16
C GLN A 133 0.78 21.52 -0.05
N ARG A 134 0.10 21.88 -1.15
CA ARG A 134 -0.96 22.91 -1.15
C ARG A 134 -2.06 22.58 -0.15
N LYS A 135 -2.44 21.31 -0.02
CA LYS A 135 -3.44 20.85 0.95
C LYS A 135 -2.97 21.06 2.40
N LEU A 136 -1.71 20.76 2.70
CA LEU A 136 -1.13 21.00 4.03
C LEU A 136 -1.03 22.50 4.34
N GLU A 137 -0.58 23.30 3.39
CA GLU A 137 -0.52 24.77 3.54
C GLU A 137 -1.92 25.37 3.75
N ALA A 138 -2.93 24.87 3.05
CA ALA A 138 -4.31 25.29 3.28
C ALA A 138 -4.76 24.94 4.71
N ILE A 139 -4.54 23.71 5.18
CA ILE A 139 -4.90 23.29 6.54
C ILE A 139 -4.18 24.16 7.59
N GLN A 140 -2.89 24.43 7.40
CA GLN A 140 -2.12 25.29 8.29
C GLN A 140 -2.66 26.73 8.29
N LYS A 141 -2.99 27.27 7.11
CA LYS A 141 -3.59 28.61 6.99
C LYS A 141 -4.95 28.69 7.69
N TRP A 142 -5.79 27.66 7.57
CA TRP A 142 -7.06 27.56 8.28
C TRP A 142 -6.86 27.53 9.81
N GLN A 143 -5.84 26.84 10.31
CA GLN A 143 -5.51 26.81 11.74
C GLN A 143 -4.99 28.16 12.25
N MET A 144 -4.15 28.85 11.48
CA MET A 144 -3.55 30.13 11.87
C MET A 144 -4.50 31.32 11.72
N SER A 145 -5.54 31.22 10.89
CA SER A 145 -6.51 32.29 10.67
C SER A 145 -7.63 32.37 11.72
N GLY A 146 -7.51 31.62 12.84
CA GLY A 146 -8.40 31.80 13.99
C GLY A 146 -9.87 31.51 13.66
N GLY A 147 -10.15 30.34 13.08
CA GLY A 147 -11.52 29.83 12.94
C GLY A 147 -12.13 29.52 14.31
N ALA A 148 -12.63 30.55 14.96
CA ALA A 148 -13.54 30.45 16.09
C ALA A 148 -14.84 29.81 15.61
N ALA A 149 -15.02 28.52 15.91
CA ALA A 149 -16.34 27.91 16.04
C ALA A 149 -16.24 26.80 17.09
N SER A 150 -16.83 27.08 18.25
CA SER A 150 -16.99 26.22 19.41
C SER A 150 -17.31 24.76 19.07
N SER A 151 -16.55 23.83 19.67
CA SER A 151 -17.08 22.49 19.99
C SER A 151 -17.36 22.43 21.50
N ALA A 152 -18.46 23.06 21.89
CA ALA A 152 -19.12 22.85 23.16
C ALA A 152 -20.60 22.59 22.85
N ALA A 153 -21.20 21.65 23.59
CA ALA A 153 -22.51 21.02 23.38
C ALA A 153 -22.50 19.90 22.31
N GLU A 154 -23.08 18.73 22.48
CA GLU A 154 -23.66 18.06 23.64
C GLU A 154 -23.90 16.61 23.20
N ILE A 155 -23.92 15.70 24.17
CA ILE A 155 -24.36 14.32 24.02
C ILE A 155 -25.86 14.36 23.64
N THR A 156 -26.27 13.68 22.56
CA THR A 156 -27.46 12.79 22.49
C THR A 156 -27.77 12.38 21.04
N SER A 157 -27.75 11.08 20.76
CA SER A 157 -28.57 10.47 19.70
C SER A 157 -30.06 10.57 20.11
N PRO A 158 -31.05 10.64 19.19
CA PRO A 158 -31.38 9.49 18.31
C PRO A 158 -31.91 9.84 16.89
N THR A 159 -31.79 8.87 15.99
CA THR A 159 -32.65 8.63 14.81
C THR A 159 -34.15 8.60 15.23
N PRO A 160 -35.12 9.24 14.54
CA PRO A 160 -35.73 8.65 13.33
C PRO A 160 -36.30 9.59 12.23
N SER A 161 -36.32 9.00 11.02
CA SER A 161 -37.27 9.12 9.90
C SER A 161 -37.53 10.44 9.14
N PRO A 162 -37.61 10.39 7.79
CA PRO A 162 -37.89 11.54 6.93
C PRO A 162 -39.39 11.68 6.64
N ALA A 163 -39.91 12.91 6.62
CA ALA A 163 -41.25 13.21 6.12
C ALA A 163 -41.33 14.66 5.58
N GLY A 164 -41.90 14.78 4.37
CA GLY A 164 -42.35 16.03 3.75
C GLY A 164 -41.35 16.63 2.75
N GLU A 165 -41.71 16.98 1.52
CA GLU A 165 -42.96 16.84 0.80
C GLU A 165 -42.70 17.21 -0.68
N ALA A 166 -43.42 16.52 -1.57
CA ALA A 166 -43.89 16.95 -2.88
C ALA A 166 -43.06 17.94 -3.72
N ASN A 167 -42.49 17.43 -4.82
CA ASN A 167 -42.67 18.09 -6.12
C ASN A 167 -43.07 17.04 -7.16
N SER A 168 -44.32 17.18 -7.57
CA SER A 168 -45.05 16.38 -8.55
C SER A 168 -44.54 16.69 -9.96
N VAL A 169 -44.08 15.66 -10.69
CA VAL A 169 -43.99 15.71 -12.16
C VAL A 169 -44.63 14.44 -12.70
N VAL A 170 -45.75 14.64 -13.38
CA VAL A 170 -46.59 13.67 -14.06
C VAL A 170 -45.90 13.12 -15.31
N PRO A 171 -46.03 11.81 -15.62
CA PRO A 171 -45.97 11.33 -16.99
C PRO A 171 -47.32 10.73 -17.45
N SER A 172 -47.73 11.14 -18.64
CA SER A 172 -48.91 10.68 -19.38
C SER A 172 -48.85 9.19 -19.76
N PRO A 173 -50.00 8.48 -19.85
CA PRO A 173 -50.06 7.16 -20.47
C PRO A 173 -50.47 7.24 -21.96
N THR A 174 -49.80 6.42 -22.78
CA THR A 174 -50.16 6.10 -24.17
C THR A 174 -51.25 5.01 -24.19
N PRO A 175 -52.28 5.08 -25.06
CA PRO A 175 -53.20 3.96 -25.26
C PRO A 175 -52.77 3.07 -26.44
N GLU A 176 -53.13 1.79 -26.35
CA GLU A 176 -53.28 0.85 -27.48
C GLU A 176 -54.40 1.26 -28.44
#